data_AF-A0A1F2VSE5-F1
#
_entry.id   AF-A0A1F2VSE5-F1
#
_cell.length_a   1.000
_cell.length_b   1.000
_cell.length_c   1.000
_cell.angle_alpha   90.00
_cell.angle_beta   90.00
_cell.angle_gamma   90.00
#
_symmetry.space_group_name_H-M   'P 1'
#
loop_
_entity.id
_entity.type
_entity.pdbx_description
1 polymer ?
#
loop_
_entity_poly.entity_id
_entity_poly.type
_entity_poly.pdbx_seq_one_letter_code
_entity_poly.pdbx_strand_id
1 'polypeptide(L)'
;MNFQFIVFFNFLIFLMGVFGIFYSKDIISVFVSFQFIIISAVINFLSFSQFLYQSSLWGEIFVILGITSIYFLMFCIVYHVHIYLKMDSLDREALFREFKLFKITKSDWWGEDNI
;
A
#
# COMPACT_ATOMS: atom_id res chain seq x y z
N MET A 1 25.95 -0.56 9.63
CA MET A 1 24.67 0.17 9.79
C MET A 1 23.97 -0.42 11.02
N ASN A 2 23.45 0.39 11.94
CA ASN A 2 22.82 -0.12 13.16
C ASN A 2 21.46 -0.77 12.83
N PHE A 3 21.23 -2.01 13.25
CA PHE A 3 19.99 -2.75 13.02
C PHE A 3 18.75 -1.97 13.48
N GLN A 4 18.84 -1.29 14.63
CA GLN A 4 17.75 -0.48 15.18
C GLN A 4 17.34 0.64 14.21
N PHE A 5 18.30 1.29 13.56
CA PHE A 5 18.02 2.35 12.60
C PHE A 5 17.26 1.81 11.38
N ILE A 6 17.63 0.63 10.89
CA ILE A 6 16.95 -0.01 9.75
C ILE A 6 15.49 -0.33 10.11
N VAL A 7 15.26 -0.85 11.31
CA VAL A 7 13.90 -1.16 11.79
C VAL A 7 13.06 0.11 11.93
N PHE A 8 13.58 1.18 12.53
CA PHE A 8 12.84 2.43 12.68
C PHE A 8 12.55 3.11 11.34
N PHE A 9 13.54 3.17 10.45
CA PHE A 9 13.36 3.72 9.11
C PHE A 9 12.29 2.95 8.34
N ASN A 10 12.32 1.63 8.44
CA ASN A 10 11.35 0.78 7.79
C ASN A 10 9.94 0.93 8.37
N PHE A 11 9.83 1.08 9.69
CA PHE A 11 8.57 1.36 10.36
C PHE A 11 7.93 2.68 9.88
N LEU A 12 8.74 3.72 9.61
CA LEU A 12 8.24 4.96 9.02
C LEU A 12 7.67 4.75 7.61
N ILE A 13 8.32 3.93 6.78
CA ILE A 13 7.82 3.59 5.42
C ILE A 13 6.50 2.81 5.52
N PHE A 14 6.40 1.86 6.46
CA PHE A 14 5.16 1.14 6.71
C PHE A 14 4.02 2.09 7.09
N LEU A 15 4.27 2.98 8.06
CA LEU A 15 3.29 3.97 8.50
C LEU A 15 2.87 4.92 7.38
N MET A 16 3.81 5.33 6.50
CA MET A 16 3.49 6.13 5.33
C MET A 16 2.55 5.39 4.37
N GLY A 17 2.78 4.10 4.14
CA GLY A 17 1.88 3.26 3.36
C GLY A 17 0.49 3.12 4.01
N VAL A 18 0.42 2.83 5.31
CA VAL A 18 -0.85 2.73 6.04
C VAL A 18 -1.62 4.06 6.01
N PHE A 19 -0.94 5.17 6.29
CA PHE A 19 -1.53 6.51 6.20
C PHE A 19 -2.04 6.80 4.77
N GLY A 20 -1.25 6.44 3.75
CA GLY A 20 -1.67 6.57 2.36
C GLY A 20 -2.99 5.87 2.05
N ILE A 21 -3.24 4.68 2.59
CA ILE A 21 -4.51 3.96 2.37
C ILE A 21 -5.70 4.72 2.97
N PHE A 22 -5.58 5.26 4.18
CA PHE A 22 -6.70 5.93 4.86
C PHE A 22 -7.04 7.30 4.27
N TYR A 23 -6.04 8.03 3.76
CA TYR A 23 -6.22 9.42 3.32
C TYR A 23 -6.31 9.58 1.80
N SER A 24 -6.02 8.53 1.03
CA SER A 24 -6.13 8.56 -0.43
C SER A 24 -7.58 8.74 -0.90
N LYS A 25 -7.76 9.61 -1.89
CA LYS A 25 -9.04 9.82 -2.58
C LYS A 25 -9.19 8.94 -3.82
N ASP A 26 -8.06 8.56 -4.41
CA ASP A 26 -7.99 7.82 -5.66
C ASP A 26 -7.47 6.40 -5.43
N ILE A 27 -8.03 5.43 -6.16
CA ILE A 27 -7.63 4.02 -6.07
C ILE A 27 -6.17 3.79 -6.49
N ILE A 28 -5.64 4.63 -7.39
CA ILE A 28 -4.23 4.61 -7.79
C ILE A 28 -3.34 4.92 -6.59
N SER A 29 -3.68 5.96 -5.81
CA SER A 29 -2.95 6.32 -4.59
C SER A 29 -3.03 5.22 -3.53
N VAL A 30 -4.16 4.51 -3.44
CA VAL A 30 -4.29 3.31 -2.59
C VAL A 30 -3.34 2.20 -3.05
N PHE A 31 -3.26 1.90 -4.36
CA PHE A 31 -2.31 0.90 -4.87
C PHE A 31 -0.85 1.27 -4.62
N VAL A 32 -0.48 2.53 -4.79
CA VAL A 32 0.87 3.03 -4.47
C VAL A 32 1.15 2.87 -2.97
N SER A 33 0.15 3.13 -2.13
CA SER A 33 0.27 2.95 -0.67
C SER A 33 0.50 1.49 -0.28
N PHE A 34 -0.15 0.54 -0.97
CA PHE A 34 0.14 -0.90 -0.81
C PHE A 34 1.57 -1.26 -1.24
N GLN A 35 2.12 -0.63 -2.28
CA GLN A 35 3.51 -0.85 -2.67
C GLN A 35 4.48 -0.44 -1.56
N PHE A 36 4.25 0.70 -0.89
CA PHE A 36 5.07 1.11 0.26
C PHE A 36 5.02 0.09 1.41
N ILE A 37 3.84 -0.48 1.69
CA ILE A 37 3.69 -1.54 2.71
C ILE A 37 4.48 -2.79 2.33
N ILE A 38 4.40 -3.24 1.07
CA ILE A 38 5.12 -4.44 0.61
C ILE A 38 6.63 -4.19 0.65
N ILE A 39 7.10 -3.06 0.14
CA ILE A 39 8.52 -2.67 0.18
C ILE A 39 9.03 -2.67 1.62
N SER A 40 8.24 -2.11 2.53
CA SER A 40 8.57 -2.10 3.95
C SER A 40 8.70 -3.53 4.52
N ALA A 41 7.72 -4.40 4.26
CA ALA A 41 7.77 -5.78 4.71
C ALA A 41 9.00 -6.53 4.16
N VAL A 42 9.35 -6.33 2.89
CA VAL A 42 10.53 -6.94 2.25
C VAL A 42 11.83 -6.47 2.91
N ILE A 43 12.00 -5.17 3.11
CA ILE A 43 13.18 -4.61 3.80
C ILE A 43 13.27 -5.16 5.23
N ASN A 44 12.13 -5.32 5.90
CA ASN A 44 12.06 -5.83 7.26
C ASN A 44 12.60 -7.26 7.32
N PHE A 45 12.02 -8.12 6.48
CA PHE A 45 12.35 -9.52 6.42
C PHE A 45 13.79 -9.76 5.97
N LEU A 46 14.26 -9.00 4.98
CA LEU A 46 15.64 -9.07 4.51
C LEU A 46 16.63 -8.70 5.62
N SER A 47 16.31 -7.67 6.41
CA SER A 47 17.12 -7.29 7.56
C SER A 47 17.16 -8.42 8.59
N PHE A 48 16.02 -8.97 8.99
CA PHE A 48 15.98 -10.11 9.93
C PHE A 48 16.74 -11.33 9.40
N SER A 49 16.61 -11.65 8.11
CA SER A 49 17.35 -12.75 7.47
C SER A 49 18.87 -12.53 7.53
N GLN A 50 19.34 -11.30 7.26
CA GLN A 50 20.77 -10.97 7.29
C GLN A 50 21.37 -10.95 8.71
N PHE A 51 20.58 -10.62 9.73
CA PHE A 51 21.08 -10.52 11.11
C PHE A 51 20.91 -11.82 11.92
N LEU A 52 19.84 -12.59 11.71
CA LEU A 52 19.58 -13.84 12.46
C LEU A 52 19.86 -15.13 11.69
N TYR A 53 19.75 -15.11 10.36
CA TYR A 53 19.75 -16.32 9.53
C TYR A 53 20.67 -16.20 8.30
N GLN A 54 21.93 -15.81 8.52
CA GLN A 54 22.91 -15.52 7.45
C GLN A 54 23.12 -16.64 6.42
N SER A 55 22.89 -17.89 6.79
CA SER A 55 23.06 -19.05 5.89
C SER A 55 21.76 -19.45 5.16
N SER A 56 20.66 -18.71 5.32
CA SER A 56 19.35 -19.13 4.86
C SER A 56 18.91 -18.46 3.56
N LEU A 57 18.43 -19.27 2.61
CA LEU A 57 17.84 -18.82 1.34
C LEU A 57 16.45 -18.16 1.50
N TRP A 58 15.85 -18.19 2.68
CA TRP A 58 14.51 -17.65 2.93
C TRP A 58 14.42 -16.15 2.60
N GLY A 59 15.48 -15.38 2.87
CA GLY A 59 15.55 -13.95 2.57
C GLY A 59 15.38 -13.66 1.07
N GLU A 60 16.07 -14.41 0.22
CA GLU A 60 16.03 -14.25 -1.23
C GLU A 60 14.67 -14.61 -1.81
N ILE A 61 14.09 -15.72 -1.35
CA ILE A 61 12.75 -16.17 -1.75
C ILE A 61 11.70 -15.10 -1.42
N PHE A 62 11.78 -14.51 -0.22
CA PHE A 62 10.85 -13.47 0.20
C PHE A 62 10.98 -12.19 -0.64
N VAL A 63 12.21 -11.82 -1.03
CA VAL A 63 12.43 -10.69 -1.94
C VAL A 63 11.78 -10.94 -3.30
N ILE A 64 11.92 -12.14 -3.87
CA ILE A 64 11.30 -12.49 -5.16
C ILE A 64 9.77 -12.40 -5.07
N LEU A 65 9.17 -12.92 -3.99
CA LEU A 65 7.73 -12.82 -3.75
C LEU A 65 7.29 -11.36 -3.64
N GLY A 66 8.01 -10.55 -2.87
CA GLY A 66 7.73 -9.13 -2.71
C GLY A 66 7.79 -8.34 -4.02
N ILE A 67 8.83 -8.57 -4.84
CA ILE A 67 8.96 -7.98 -6.17
C ILE A 67 7.78 -8.40 -7.05
N THR A 68 7.43 -9.68 -7.07
CA THR A 68 6.30 -10.20 -7.84
C THR A 68 4.99 -9.50 -7.46
N SER A 69 4.74 -9.29 -6.17
CA SER A 69 3.56 -8.56 -5.69
C SER A 69 3.57 -7.08 -6.11
N ILE A 70 4.72 -6.42 -6.10
CA ILE A 70 4.84 -5.02 -6.58
C ILE A 70 4.50 -4.94 -8.07
N TYR A 71 5.04 -5.84 -8.89
CA TYR A 71 4.73 -5.90 -10.32
C TYR A 71 3.24 -6.16 -10.59
N PHE A 72 2.61 -7.03 -9.79
CA PHE A 72 1.17 -7.26 -9.88
C PHE A 72 0.37 -5.98 -9.60
N LEU A 73 0.74 -5.21 -8.57
CA LEU A 73 0.09 -3.92 -8.30
C LEU A 73 0.32 -2.89 -9.42
N MET A 74 1.51 -2.86 -10.01
CA MET A 74 1.78 -1.99 -11.17
C MET A 74 0.89 -2.36 -12.36
N PHE A 75 0.70 -3.66 -12.62
CA PHE A 75 -0.23 -4.14 -13.62
C PHE A 75 -1.67 -3.70 -13.34
N CYS A 76 -2.14 -3.79 -12.08
CA CYS A 76 -3.46 -3.30 -11.68
C CYS A 76 -3.64 -1.81 -11.96
N ILE A 77 -2.62 -0.98 -11.69
CA ILE A 77 -2.65 0.46 -11.99
C ILE A 77 -2.79 0.70 -13.49
N VAL A 78 -1.97 0.04 -14.31
CA VAL A 78 -2.01 0.20 -15.78
C VAL A 78 -3.36 -0.24 -16.34
N TYR A 79 -3.88 -1.39 -15.87
CA TYR A 79 -5.18 -1.90 -16.28
C TYR A 79 -6.32 -0.93 -15.89
N HIS A 80 -6.26 -0.35 -14.69
CA HIS A 80 -7.21 0.64 -14.24
C HIS A 80 -7.21 1.89 -15.13
N VAL A 81 -6.03 2.41 -15.47
CA VAL A 81 -5.88 3.56 -16.39
C VAL A 81 -6.41 3.21 -17.78
N HIS A 82 -6.17 2.00 -18.27
CA HIS A 82 -6.69 1.56 -19.57
C HIS A 82 -8.22 1.55 -19.61
N ILE A 83 -8.88 1.03 -18.56
CA ILE A 83 -10.35 1.08 -18.45
C ILE A 83 -10.82 2.52 -18.41
N TYR A 84 -10.18 3.36 -17.59
CA TYR A 84 -10.54 4.77 -17.45
C TYR A 84 -10.52 5.53 -18.78
N LEU A 85 -9.56 5.24 -19.66
CA LEU A 85 -9.47 5.85 -20.99
C LEU A 85 -10.57 5.38 -21.96
N LYS A 86 -11.14 4.20 -21.75
CA LYS A 86 -12.15 3.59 -22.62
C LYS A 86 -13.59 3.92 -22.20
N MET A 87 -13.79 4.48 -21.01
CA MET A 87 -15.11 4.82 -20.47
C MET A 87 -15.65 6.16 -21.00
N ASP A 88 -16.96 6.23 -21.20
CA ASP A 88 -17.66 7.48 -21.51
C ASP A 88 -17.59 8.49 -20.36
N SER A 89 -17.79 9.77 -20.65
CA SER A 89 -17.65 10.86 -19.66
C SER A 89 -18.60 10.72 -18.47
N LEU A 90 -19.82 10.21 -18.68
CA LEU A 90 -20.82 9.95 -17.63
C LEU A 90 -20.39 8.83 -16.68
N ASP A 91 -19.83 7.74 -17.22
CA ASP A 91 -19.34 6.61 -16.41
C ASP A 91 -18.04 6.96 -15.66
N ARG A 92 -17.22 7.87 -16.20
CA ARG A 92 -16.01 8.36 -15.53
C ARG A 92 -16.32 9.09 -14.22
N GLU A 93 -17.37 9.92 -14.20
CA GLU A 93 -17.82 10.59 -12.96
C GLU A 93 -18.44 9.64 -11.94
N ALA A 94 -19.04 8.53 -12.37
CA ALA A 94 -19.54 7.48 -11.49
C ALA A 94 -18.39 6.70 -10.85
N LEU A 95 -17.33 6.41 -11.61
CA LEU A 95 -16.15 5.71 -11.11
C LEU A 95 -15.30 6.59 -10.17
N PHE A 96 -15.25 7.90 -10.41
CA PHE A 96 -14.59 8.85 -9.49
C PHE A 96 -15.36 9.07 -8.19
N ARG A 97 -16.65 8.71 -8.14
CA ARG A 97 -17.46 8.88 -6.93
C ARG A 97 -17.10 7.83 -5.87
N GLU A 98 -16.18 8.28 -5.01
CA GLU A 98 -15.81 7.75 -3.70
C GLU A 98 -15.18 6.35 -3.64
N PHE A 99 -13.92 6.24 -4.06
CA PHE A 99 -13.00 5.20 -3.57
C PHE A 99 -12.38 5.55 -2.21
N LYS A 100 -13.11 6.26 -1.34
CA LYS A 100 -12.75 6.31 0.09
C LYS A 100 -13.12 4.96 0.69
N LEU A 101 -12.15 4.03 0.73
CA LEU A 101 -12.30 2.76 1.43
C LEU A 101 -12.78 2.96 2.88
N PHE A 102 -12.40 4.08 3.50
CA PHE A 102 -12.90 4.52 4.80
C PHE A 102 -13.27 6.01 4.73
N LYS A 103 -14.57 6.30 4.70
CA LYS A 103 -15.08 7.65 4.90
C LYS A 103 -15.25 7.85 6.41
N ILE A 104 -14.16 8.14 7.12
CA ILE A 104 -14.25 8.57 8.52
C ILE A 104 -14.97 9.92 8.52
N THR A 105 -16.25 9.90 8.88
CA THR A 105 -17.05 11.09 9.09
C THR A 105 -16.95 11.52 10.54
N LYS A 106 -17.20 12.80 10.83
CA LYS A 106 -17.20 13.29 12.22
C LYS A 106 -18.26 12.58 13.06
N SER A 107 -19.39 12.18 12.46
CA SER A 107 -20.45 11.42 13.12
C SER A 107 -19.95 10.05 13.61
N ASP A 108 -19.08 9.36 12.86
CA ASP A 108 -18.54 8.04 13.29
C ASP A 108 -17.74 8.10 14.61
N TRP A 109 -17.17 9.27 14.94
CA TRP A 109 -16.41 9.47 16.18
C TRP A 109 -17.30 9.84 17.36
N TRP A 110 -18.42 10.51 17.10
CA TRP A 110 -19.27 11.11 18.13
C TRP A 110 -20.63 10.43 18.26
N GLY A 111 -20.96 9.46 17.40
CA GLY A 111 -22.23 8.73 17.42
C GLY A 111 -23.44 9.64 17.17
N GLU A 112 -23.26 10.72 16.42
CA GLU A 112 -24.31 11.71 16.09
C GLU A 112 -25.24 11.21 14.96
N ASP A 113 -25.51 9.91 14.93
CA ASP A 113 -26.22 9.23 13.84
C ASP A 113 -27.75 9.45 13.92
N ASN A 114 -28.25 10.16 14.93
CA ASN A 114 -29.69 10.35 15.17
C ASN A 114 -30.03 11.75 15.70
N ILE A 115 -30.12 12.76 14.83
CA ILE A 115 -31.02 13.93 14.98
C ILE A 115 -31.51 14.36 13.59
#